data_AF-A0A899FZ41-F1
#
_entry.id   AF-A0A899FZ41-F1
#
_cell.length_a   1.000
_cell.length_b   1.000
_cell.length_c   1.000
_cell.angle_alpha   90.00
_cell.angle_beta   90.00
_cell.angle_gamma   90.00
#
_symmetry.space_group_name_H-M   'P 1'
#
loop_
_entity.id
_entity.type
_entity.pdbx_description
1 polymer ?
#
loop_
_entity_poly.entity_id
_entity_poly.type
_entity_poly.pdbx_seq_one_letter_code
_entity_poly.pdbx_strand_id
1 'polypeptide(L)'
;MKDSEGFHYVCSKKSKRKEKDCIKWLFSEYEKQTEKLIESSFYCFVSDSIFKILSLKIDKISRLVMLGVGSFQNNSRSLTQLCLGIGISKNLGFKGKLQAYDPVFTFLDCQLLKELNIDFDFEDPSNLYDAKQPVIFYMPHCPISMYETLFKKNWTLKRLCNIFLIGNCLKTYDLTVEIAKREKYPFVFKACLIFESVLFPKTFERPETFNDLAFQWCEGIVAEKFLA
;
A
#
# COMPACT_ATOMS: atom_id res chain seq x y z
N MET A 1 -4.18 -19.35 32.31
CA MET A 1 -2.94 -18.97 31.60
C MET A 1 -2.97 -19.73 30.28
N LYS A 2 -3.34 -19.04 29.19
CA LYS A 2 -3.37 -19.62 27.84
C LYS A 2 -2.20 -19.03 27.09
N ASP A 3 -1.41 -19.90 26.49
CA ASP A 3 -0.23 -19.62 25.70
C ASP A 3 -0.56 -18.65 24.57
N SER A 4 0.12 -17.51 24.56
CA SER A 4 0.19 -16.60 23.43
C SER A 4 1.20 -17.17 22.44
N GLU A 5 0.72 -17.83 21.38
CA GLU A 5 1.51 -18.20 20.21
C GLU A 5 1.94 -16.92 19.47
N GLY A 6 2.99 -16.27 19.99
CA GLY A 6 3.71 -15.23 19.29
C GLY A 6 4.43 -15.83 18.09
N PHE A 7 4.42 -15.12 16.97
CA PHE A 7 5.17 -15.50 15.77
C PHE A 7 6.65 -15.71 16.11
N HIS A 8 7.13 -16.94 15.96
CA HIS A 8 8.55 -17.26 16.12
C HIS A 8 9.31 -16.88 14.84
N TYR A 9 10.09 -15.80 14.90
CA TYR A 9 11.05 -15.47 13.86
C TYR A 9 12.03 -16.63 13.67
N VAL A 10 12.07 -17.23 12.47
CA VAL A 10 13.07 -18.26 12.12
C VAL A 10 14.41 -17.57 11.86
N CYS A 11 15.10 -17.19 12.93
CA CYS A 11 16.46 -16.67 12.83
C CYS A 11 17.44 -17.84 12.76
N SER A 12 17.92 -18.18 11.55
CA SER A 12 19.12 -19.02 11.43
C SER A 12 20.27 -18.36 12.21
N LYS A 13 21.03 -19.12 13.00
CA LYS A 13 22.18 -18.64 13.79
C LYS A 13 23.30 -18.11 12.88
N LYS A 14 23.15 -16.89 12.34
CA LYS A 14 24.23 -16.15 11.65
C LYS A 14 25.04 -15.38 12.69
N SER A 15 26.33 -15.13 12.40
CA SER A 15 27.16 -14.33 13.30
C SER A 15 26.69 -12.86 13.30
N LYS A 16 26.76 -12.19 14.47
CA LYS A 16 26.33 -10.79 14.65
C LYS A 16 26.98 -9.82 13.64
N ARG A 17 28.23 -10.07 13.24
CA ARG A 17 28.94 -9.27 12.23
C ARG A 17 28.28 -9.40 10.85
N LYS A 18 27.99 -10.63 10.42
CA LYS A 18 27.35 -10.91 9.13
C LYS A 18 25.94 -10.32 9.06
N GLU A 19 25.22 -10.33 10.17
CA GLU A 19 23.90 -9.72 10.27
C GLU A 19 23.95 -8.19 10.08
N LYS A 20 24.88 -7.51 10.76
CA LYS A 20 25.09 -6.07 10.62
C LYS A 20 25.43 -5.67 9.18
N ASP A 21 26.27 -6.46 8.50
CA ASP A 21 26.63 -6.22 7.11
C ASP A 21 25.43 -6.40 6.17
N CYS A 22 24.57 -7.39 6.42
CA CYS A 22 23.33 -7.59 5.64
C CYS A 22 22.33 -6.43 5.83
N ILE A 23 22.17 -5.92 7.05
CA ILE A 23 21.32 -4.76 7.32
C ILE A 23 21.83 -3.55 6.53
N LYS A 24 23.12 -3.23 6.66
CA LYS A 24 23.74 -2.12 5.92
C LYS A 24 23.58 -2.24 4.41
N TRP A 25 23.72 -3.45 3.87
CA TRP A 25 23.51 -3.70 2.45
C TRP A 25 22.08 -3.37 2.02
N LEU A 26 21.06 -3.84 2.75
CA LEU A 26 19.66 -3.59 2.40
C LEU A 26 19.32 -2.09 2.49
N PHE A 27 19.86 -1.38 3.49
CA PHE A 27 19.73 0.07 3.58
C PHE A 27 20.35 0.78 2.38
N SER A 28 21.56 0.41 1.99
CA SER A 28 22.22 1.00 0.83
C SER A 28 21.44 0.74 -0.47
N GLU A 29 20.81 -0.44 -0.59
CA GLU A 29 19.97 -0.76 -1.74
C GLU A 29 18.67 0.06 -1.75
N TYR A 30 18.06 0.26 -0.58
CA TYR A 30 16.93 1.17 -0.40
C TYR A 30 17.27 2.60 -0.83
N GLU A 31 18.41 3.15 -0.40
CA GLU A 31 18.84 4.51 -0.74
C GLU A 31 19.05 4.66 -2.25
N LYS A 32 19.77 3.73 -2.88
CA LYS A 32 20.01 3.74 -4.33
C LYS A 32 18.72 3.70 -5.14
N GLN A 33 17.79 2.81 -4.76
CA GLN A 33 16.50 2.71 -5.45
C GLN A 33 15.63 3.94 -5.21
N THR A 34 15.72 4.55 -4.03
CA THR A 34 15.02 5.81 -3.73
C THR A 34 15.54 6.94 -4.60
N GLU A 35 16.85 7.16 -4.66
CA GLU A 35 17.49 8.21 -5.48
C GLU A 35 17.07 8.09 -6.95
N LYS A 36 17.21 6.89 -7.51
CA LYS A 36 16.80 6.62 -8.89
C LYS A 36 15.31 6.83 -9.12
N LEU A 37 14.47 6.45 -8.16
CA LEU A 37 13.03 6.64 -8.27
C LEU A 37 12.66 8.12 -8.28
N ILE A 38 13.19 8.92 -7.34
CA ILE A 38 12.81 10.34 -7.20
C ILE A 38 13.27 11.20 -8.38
N GLU A 39 14.33 10.81 -9.07
CA GLU A 39 14.80 11.47 -10.29
C GLU A 39 13.98 11.10 -11.54
N SER A 40 13.14 10.07 -11.45
CA SER A 40 12.36 9.59 -12.60
C SER A 40 11.16 10.50 -12.90
N SER A 41 10.88 10.70 -14.19
CA SER A 41 9.65 11.37 -14.65
C SER A 41 8.38 10.68 -14.17
N PHE A 42 8.44 9.35 -13.96
CA PHE A 42 7.37 8.56 -13.34
C PHE A 42 7.03 9.08 -11.95
N TYR A 43 8.03 9.23 -11.08
CA TYR A 43 7.80 9.69 -9.70
C TYR A 43 7.26 11.12 -9.67
N CYS A 44 7.79 12.03 -10.49
CA CYS A 44 7.27 13.40 -10.59
C CYS A 44 5.78 13.39 -10.95
N PHE A 45 5.40 12.67 -12.02
CA PHE A 45 4.01 12.58 -12.44
C PHE A 45 3.09 12.01 -11.34
N VAL A 46 3.50 10.89 -10.72
CA VAL A 46 2.70 10.22 -9.69
C VAL A 46 2.52 11.11 -8.47
N SER A 47 3.62 11.70 -7.98
CA SER A 47 3.62 12.53 -6.79
C SER A 47 2.80 13.81 -6.98
N ASP A 48 2.94 14.47 -8.13
CA ASP A 48 2.18 15.68 -8.48
C ASP A 48 0.68 15.39 -8.61
N SER A 49 0.34 14.28 -9.28
CA SER A 49 -1.06 13.87 -9.45
C SER A 49 -1.73 13.60 -8.12
N ILE A 50 -1.06 12.85 -7.24
CA ILE A 50 -1.57 12.54 -5.90
C ILE A 50 -1.70 13.82 -5.06
N PHE A 51 -0.66 14.65 -5.03
CA PHE A 51 -0.68 15.91 -4.25
C PHE A 51 -1.81 16.84 -4.70
N LYS A 52 -1.97 17.03 -6.02
CA LYS A 52 -3.02 17.88 -6.59
C LYS A 52 -4.41 17.39 -6.23
N ILE A 53 -4.65 16.07 -6.30
CA ILE A 53 -5.97 15.51 -6.03
C ILE A 53 -6.27 15.51 -4.52
N LEU A 54 -5.30 15.12 -3.69
CA LEU A 54 -5.49 15.09 -2.24
C LEU A 54 -5.72 16.49 -1.65
N SER A 55 -4.94 17.49 -2.08
CA SER A 55 -5.07 18.87 -1.59
C SER A 55 -6.43 19.51 -1.88
N LEU A 56 -7.16 19.01 -2.89
CA LEU A 56 -8.51 19.46 -3.21
C LEU A 56 -9.61 18.72 -2.43
N LYS A 57 -9.27 17.62 -1.74
CA LYS A 57 -10.25 16.69 -1.17
C LYS A 57 -10.23 16.60 0.34
N ILE A 58 -9.05 16.74 0.94
CA ILE A 58 -8.90 16.51 2.37
C ILE A 58 -7.78 17.33 2.97
N ASP A 59 -8.05 17.92 4.13
CA ASP A 59 -7.06 18.75 4.84
C ASP A 59 -5.99 17.91 5.53
N LYS A 60 -6.34 16.68 5.94
CA LYS A 60 -5.47 15.82 6.74
C LYS A 60 -5.68 14.35 6.46
N ILE A 61 -4.60 13.65 6.14
CA ILE A 61 -4.52 12.18 6.18
C ILE A 61 -4.00 11.75 7.55
N SER A 62 -4.65 10.75 8.14
CA SER A 62 -4.30 10.23 9.48
C SER A 62 -3.17 9.21 9.44
N ARG A 63 -3.19 8.32 8.44
CA ARG A 63 -2.28 7.18 8.30
C ARG A 63 -2.03 6.89 6.81
N LEU A 64 -0.84 6.38 6.51
CA LEU A 64 -0.55 5.70 5.25
C LEU A 64 -0.17 4.25 5.60
N VAL A 65 -0.90 3.32 5.02
CA VAL A 65 -0.81 1.89 5.32
C VAL A 65 -0.38 1.14 4.08
N MET A 66 0.80 0.54 4.12
CA MET A 66 1.39 -0.29 3.07
C MET A 66 1.05 -1.75 3.34
N LEU A 67 0.21 -2.37 2.50
CA LEU A 67 -0.22 -3.75 2.68
C LEU A 67 0.25 -4.59 1.50
N GLY A 68 0.76 -5.80 1.77
CA GLY A 68 1.04 -6.78 0.73
C GLY A 68 2.14 -6.39 -0.26
N VAL A 69 3.12 -5.59 0.18
CA VAL A 69 4.22 -5.10 -0.68
C VAL A 69 5.25 -6.20 -0.98
N GLY A 70 5.30 -7.26 -0.17
CA GLY A 70 6.27 -8.35 -0.25
C GLY A 70 7.57 -8.06 0.49
N SER A 71 8.48 -9.03 0.45
CA SER A 71 9.80 -8.93 1.11
C SER A 71 10.77 -8.06 0.32
N PHE A 72 11.32 -7.04 0.96
CA PHE A 72 12.31 -6.11 0.37
C PHE A 72 13.69 -6.76 0.21
N GLN A 73 14.05 -7.65 1.15
CA GLN A 73 15.25 -8.47 1.09
C GLN A 73 15.23 -9.40 -0.13
N ASN A 74 14.11 -10.07 -0.37
CA ASN A 74 14.03 -11.15 -1.35
C ASN A 74 13.55 -10.70 -2.74
N ASN A 75 13.00 -9.49 -2.86
CA ASN A 75 12.46 -8.98 -4.10
C ASN A 75 12.77 -7.49 -4.28
N SER A 76 13.67 -7.19 -5.24
CA SER A 76 14.03 -5.81 -5.60
C SER A 76 12.81 -4.96 -6.01
N ARG A 77 11.77 -5.54 -6.62
CA ARG A 77 10.54 -4.80 -6.96
C ARG A 77 9.76 -4.39 -5.73
N SER A 78 9.66 -5.28 -4.73
CA SER A 78 9.03 -4.97 -3.44
C SER A 78 9.76 -3.82 -2.74
N LEU A 79 11.09 -3.81 -2.81
CA LEU A 79 11.88 -2.69 -2.29
C LEU A 79 11.63 -1.39 -3.07
N THR A 80 11.56 -1.43 -4.41
CA THR A 80 11.23 -0.24 -5.21
C THR A 80 9.81 0.28 -4.91
N GLN A 81 8.86 -0.63 -4.65
CA GLN A 81 7.50 -0.28 -4.24
C GLN A 81 7.46 0.37 -2.85
N LEU A 82 8.23 -0.14 -1.89
CA LEU A 82 8.44 0.53 -0.60
C LEU A 82 8.98 1.95 -0.79
N CYS A 83 9.98 2.12 -1.67
CA CYS A 83 10.55 3.44 -1.97
C CYS A 83 9.47 4.42 -2.49
N LEU A 84 8.57 3.97 -3.35
CA LEU A 84 7.46 4.79 -3.85
C LEU A 84 6.48 5.17 -2.74
N GLY A 85 6.05 4.21 -1.91
CA GLY A 85 5.15 4.48 -0.78
C GLY A 85 5.71 5.53 0.18
N ILE A 86 7.01 5.42 0.51
CA ILE A 86 7.72 6.39 1.35
C ILE A 86 7.91 7.73 0.64
N GLY A 87 8.27 7.72 -0.64
CA GLY A 87 8.44 8.93 -1.44
C GLY A 87 7.16 9.76 -1.48
N ILE A 88 6.01 9.11 -1.76
CA ILE A 88 4.70 9.75 -1.74
C ILE A 88 4.41 10.36 -0.37
N SER A 89 4.65 9.63 0.73
CA SER A 89 4.51 10.17 2.10
C SER A 89 5.35 11.44 2.29
N LYS A 90 6.61 11.43 1.89
CA LYS A 90 7.52 12.58 2.01
C LYS A 90 7.03 13.76 1.18
N ASN A 91 6.64 13.53 -0.07
CA ASN A 91 6.15 14.58 -0.98
C ASN A 91 4.88 15.26 -0.47
N LEU A 92 4.01 14.50 0.19
CA LEU A 92 2.79 15.03 0.81
C LEU A 92 3.06 15.80 2.12
N GLY A 93 4.31 15.88 2.58
CA GLY A 93 4.63 16.44 3.90
C GLY A 93 3.92 15.70 5.03
N PHE A 94 3.70 14.39 4.86
CA PHE A 94 2.85 13.58 5.70
C PHE A 94 3.37 13.51 7.14
N LYS A 95 2.50 13.83 8.11
CA LYS A 95 2.81 13.82 9.56
C LYS A 95 2.04 12.76 10.34
N GLY A 96 1.30 11.89 9.66
CA GLY A 96 0.54 10.81 10.27
C GLY A 96 1.40 9.57 10.51
N LYS A 97 0.75 8.45 10.84
CA LYS A 97 1.45 7.18 11.06
C LYS A 97 1.76 6.48 9.74
N LEU A 98 3.01 6.05 9.56
CA LEU A 98 3.40 5.11 8.51
C LEU A 98 3.35 3.70 9.06
N GLN A 99 2.67 2.82 8.34
CA GLN A 99 2.43 1.45 8.76
C GLN A 99 2.67 0.51 7.58
N ALA A 100 3.26 -0.65 7.81
CA ALA A 100 3.50 -1.65 6.78
C ALA A 100 3.17 -3.05 7.31
N TYR A 101 2.49 -3.87 6.52
CA TYR A 101 2.26 -5.27 6.87
C TYR A 101 2.29 -6.17 5.65
N ASP A 102 3.10 -7.22 5.75
CA ASP A 102 3.10 -8.36 4.86
C ASP A 102 3.54 -9.60 5.66
N PRO A 103 2.79 -10.72 5.59
CA PRO A 103 3.17 -11.95 6.28
C PRO A 103 4.53 -12.53 5.82
N VAL A 104 5.06 -12.11 4.66
CA VAL A 104 6.34 -12.59 4.14
C VAL A 104 7.54 -11.74 4.55
N PHE A 105 7.37 -10.74 5.42
CA PHE A 105 8.49 -9.94 5.91
C PHE A 105 9.54 -10.81 6.61
N THR A 106 10.79 -10.59 6.20
CA THR A 106 11.98 -11.21 6.79
C THR A 106 12.48 -10.40 7.99
N PHE A 107 13.44 -10.96 8.72
CA PHE A 107 14.15 -10.21 9.75
C PHE A 107 14.78 -8.91 9.22
N LEU A 108 15.41 -8.93 8.03
CA LEU A 108 16.01 -7.73 7.46
C LEU A 108 14.97 -6.70 7.02
N ASP A 109 13.81 -7.15 6.54
CA ASP A 109 12.69 -6.26 6.22
C ASP A 109 12.21 -5.51 7.46
N CYS A 110 12.04 -6.21 8.59
CA CYS A 110 11.67 -5.59 9.85
C CYS A 110 12.74 -4.61 10.36
N GLN A 111 14.04 -4.92 10.21
CA GLN A 111 15.10 -3.97 10.56
C GLN A 111 15.06 -2.72 9.65
N LEU A 112 14.79 -2.90 8.35
CA LEU A 112 14.63 -1.80 7.42
C LEU A 112 13.47 -0.88 7.84
N LEU A 113 12.28 -1.45 8.07
CA LEU A 113 11.10 -0.70 8.51
C LEU A 113 11.33 0.02 9.83
N LYS A 114 12.05 -0.60 10.76
CA LYS A 114 12.40 0.00 12.06
C LYS A 114 13.22 1.28 11.92
N GLU A 115 14.34 1.27 11.18
CA GLU A 115 15.14 2.50 11.03
C GLU A 115 14.39 3.57 10.23
N LEU A 116 13.49 3.16 9.33
CA LEU A 116 12.62 4.07 8.57
C LEU A 116 11.44 4.60 9.40
N ASN A 117 11.32 4.23 10.68
CA ASN A 117 10.23 4.61 11.59
C ASN A 117 8.84 4.26 11.05
N ILE A 118 8.70 3.07 10.47
CA ILE A 118 7.44 2.52 9.98
C ILE A 118 6.97 1.45 10.94
N ASP A 119 5.74 1.55 11.44
CA ASP A 119 5.16 0.54 12.31
C ASP A 119 4.89 -0.74 11.50
N PHE A 120 5.32 -1.91 11.99
CA PHE A 120 5.13 -3.19 11.30
C PHE A 120 4.67 -4.34 12.18
N ASP A 121 4.72 -4.17 13.49
CA ASP A 121 4.33 -5.18 14.47
C ASP A 121 2.92 -4.89 14.99
N PHE A 122 1.97 -5.75 14.62
CA PHE A 122 0.55 -5.57 14.92
C PHE A 122 -0.04 -6.86 15.47
N GLU A 123 -0.65 -6.77 16.66
CA GLU A 123 -1.35 -7.92 17.28
C GLU A 123 -2.50 -8.44 16.40
N ASP A 124 -3.26 -7.52 15.78
CA ASP A 124 -4.31 -7.84 14.82
C ASP A 124 -4.17 -6.98 13.55
N PRO A 125 -3.53 -7.52 12.51
CA PRO A 125 -3.38 -6.85 11.21
C PRO A 125 -4.71 -6.47 10.54
N SER A 126 -5.83 -7.07 10.94
CA SER A 126 -7.14 -6.72 10.38
C SER A 126 -7.51 -5.26 10.68
N ASN A 127 -6.98 -4.68 11.77
CA ASN A 127 -7.24 -3.29 12.15
C ASN A 127 -6.59 -2.27 11.22
N LEU A 128 -5.57 -2.68 10.46
CA LEU A 128 -4.92 -1.80 9.48
C LEU A 128 -5.91 -1.33 8.41
N TYR A 129 -6.88 -2.16 8.05
CA TYR A 129 -7.92 -1.90 7.05
C TYR A 129 -8.98 -0.86 7.48
N ASP A 130 -8.98 -0.38 8.73
CA ASP A 130 -10.05 0.53 9.19
C ASP A 130 -9.92 1.97 8.62
N ALA A 131 -10.97 2.47 7.98
CA ALA A 131 -11.03 3.82 7.42
C ALA A 131 -11.95 4.76 8.22
N LYS A 132 -11.89 4.75 9.57
CA LYS A 132 -12.64 5.72 10.42
C LYS A 132 -12.24 7.18 10.19
N GLN A 133 -11.00 7.40 9.76
CA GLN A 133 -10.43 8.70 9.37
C GLN A 133 -9.85 8.57 7.95
N PRO A 134 -9.56 9.68 7.27
CA PRO A 134 -8.88 9.66 5.98
C PRO A 134 -7.55 8.91 6.05
N VAL A 135 -7.38 7.91 5.18
CA VAL A 135 -6.22 7.01 5.16
C VAL A 135 -5.81 6.75 3.72
N ILE A 136 -4.50 6.77 3.48
CA ILE A 136 -3.93 6.24 2.23
C ILE A 136 -3.66 4.75 2.41
N PHE A 137 -4.30 3.92 1.60
CA PHE A 137 -3.97 2.51 1.47
C PHE A 137 -3.05 2.32 0.27
N TYR A 138 -1.82 1.89 0.50
CA TYR A 138 -0.84 1.56 -0.53
C TYR A 138 -0.76 0.03 -0.67
N MET A 139 -1.29 -0.51 -1.76
CA MET A 139 -1.56 -1.94 -1.97
C MET A 139 -1.13 -2.42 -3.37
N PRO A 140 0.11 -2.15 -3.83
CA PRO A 140 0.52 -2.53 -5.18
C PRO A 140 0.46 -4.04 -5.38
N HIS A 141 -0.10 -4.49 -6.51
CA HIS A 141 -0.14 -5.91 -6.90
C HIS A 141 -0.78 -6.86 -5.88
N CYS A 142 -1.56 -6.32 -4.93
CA CYS A 142 -2.22 -7.12 -3.92
C CYS A 142 -3.25 -8.08 -4.56
N PRO A 143 -3.47 -9.28 -3.97
CA PRO A 143 -4.57 -10.14 -4.34
C PRO A 143 -5.94 -9.45 -4.17
N ILE A 144 -6.88 -9.73 -5.06
CA ILE A 144 -8.25 -9.18 -5.02
C ILE A 144 -8.96 -9.43 -3.67
N SER A 145 -8.63 -10.52 -2.97
CA SER A 145 -9.17 -10.83 -1.63
C SER A 145 -8.80 -9.80 -0.56
N MET A 146 -7.66 -9.12 -0.68
CA MET A 146 -7.27 -8.05 0.23
C MET A 146 -8.08 -6.78 -0.03
N TYR A 147 -8.34 -6.44 -1.30
CA TYR A 147 -9.26 -5.36 -1.66
C TYR A 147 -10.68 -5.65 -1.20
N GLU A 148 -11.14 -6.89 -1.34
CA GLU A 148 -12.44 -7.31 -0.82
C GLU A 148 -12.53 -7.10 0.68
N THR A 149 -11.49 -7.47 1.42
CA THR A 149 -11.41 -7.25 2.87
C THR A 149 -11.48 -5.76 3.21
N LEU A 150 -10.72 -4.92 2.49
CA LEU A 150 -10.72 -3.46 2.65
C LEU A 150 -12.12 -2.88 2.47
N PHE A 151 -12.77 -3.17 1.34
CA PHE A 151 -14.07 -2.59 1.03
C PHE A 151 -15.18 -3.13 1.93
N LYS A 152 -15.20 -4.45 2.16
CA LYS A 152 -16.18 -5.09 3.05
C LYS A 152 -16.17 -4.48 4.45
N LYS A 153 -14.98 -4.22 5.01
CA LYS A 153 -14.85 -3.62 6.37
C LYS A 153 -15.30 -2.16 6.43
N ASN A 154 -15.36 -1.47 5.30
CA ASN A 154 -15.60 -0.02 5.24
C ASN A 154 -16.82 0.37 4.41
N TRP A 155 -17.78 -0.53 4.20
CA TRP A 155 -18.90 -0.33 3.30
C TRP A 155 -20.00 0.61 3.84
N THR A 156 -19.62 1.85 4.11
CA THR A 156 -20.50 2.96 4.50
C THR A 156 -20.00 4.20 3.78
N LEU A 157 -20.89 5.12 3.43
CA LEU A 157 -20.56 6.35 2.70
C LEU A 157 -19.34 7.07 3.29
N LYS A 158 -19.40 7.39 4.58
CA LYS A 158 -18.34 8.10 5.30
C LYS A 158 -16.99 7.37 5.24
N ARG A 159 -16.98 6.05 5.41
CA ARG A 159 -15.72 5.28 5.42
C ARG A 159 -15.15 5.08 4.02
N LEU A 160 -15.99 4.95 2.99
CA LEU A 160 -15.51 4.85 1.61
C LEU A 160 -14.87 6.18 1.15
N CYS A 161 -15.45 7.32 1.52
CA CYS A 161 -14.86 8.64 1.24
C CYS A 161 -13.55 8.92 2.01
N ASN A 162 -13.28 8.15 3.08
CA ASN A 162 -12.00 8.22 3.80
C ASN A 162 -10.89 7.38 3.14
N ILE A 163 -11.20 6.56 2.13
CA ILE A 163 -10.23 5.69 1.47
C ILE A 163 -9.60 6.41 0.29
N PHE A 164 -8.28 6.60 0.36
CA PHE A 164 -7.45 6.99 -0.76
C PHE A 164 -6.55 5.81 -1.12
N LEU A 165 -6.81 5.18 -2.25
CA LEU A 165 -6.19 3.90 -2.61
C LEU A 165 -5.12 4.10 -3.69
N ILE A 166 -3.89 3.70 -3.39
CA ILE A 166 -2.82 3.52 -4.36
C ILE A 166 -2.63 2.02 -4.52
N GLY A 167 -3.09 1.47 -5.64
CA GLY A 167 -3.07 0.01 -5.85
C GLY A 167 -3.49 -0.32 -7.26
N ASN A 168 -3.79 -1.59 -7.51
CA ASN A 168 -4.31 -2.06 -8.79
C ASN A 168 -5.54 -1.24 -9.17
N CYS A 169 -5.60 -0.81 -10.42
CA CYS A 169 -6.74 -0.11 -10.98
C CYS A 169 -7.97 -1.02 -10.89
N LEU A 170 -8.95 -0.65 -10.05
CA LEU A 170 -10.14 -1.47 -9.77
C LEU A 170 -10.93 -1.73 -11.06
N LYS A 171 -10.97 -0.75 -11.97
CA LYS A 171 -11.65 -0.86 -13.26
C LYS A 171 -11.14 -2.01 -14.13
N THR A 172 -9.92 -2.51 -13.90
CA THR A 172 -9.40 -3.68 -14.63
C THR A 172 -10.12 -4.97 -14.24
N TYR A 173 -10.70 -5.06 -13.03
CA TYR A 173 -11.47 -6.22 -12.59
C TYR A 173 -12.82 -6.33 -13.30
N ASP A 174 -13.46 -5.21 -13.65
CA ASP A 174 -14.75 -5.24 -14.36
C ASP A 174 -14.61 -5.82 -15.77
N LEU A 175 -13.48 -5.54 -16.43
CA LEU A 175 -13.19 -5.90 -17.82
C LEU A 175 -12.71 -7.34 -18.04
N THR A 176 -12.28 -8.05 -16.99
CA THR A 176 -11.48 -9.28 -17.15
C THR A 176 -12.04 -10.50 -16.41
N VAL A 177 -13.20 -10.37 -15.76
CA VAL A 177 -13.58 -11.32 -14.70
C VAL A 177 -14.91 -12.04 -14.94
N GLU A 178 -14.83 -13.38 -14.92
CA GLU A 178 -15.94 -14.34 -14.88
C GLU A 178 -16.96 -14.04 -13.77
N ILE A 179 -18.23 -14.35 -14.03
CA ILE A 179 -19.36 -14.17 -13.10
C ILE A 179 -19.06 -14.71 -11.69
N ALA A 180 -18.42 -15.89 -11.60
CA ALA A 180 -18.08 -16.54 -10.33
C ALA A 180 -17.19 -15.70 -9.40
N LYS A 181 -16.29 -14.89 -9.95
CA LYS A 181 -15.46 -13.97 -9.13
C LYS A 181 -16.25 -12.74 -8.68
N ARG A 182 -17.29 -12.32 -9.42
CA ARG A 182 -18.19 -11.24 -8.96
C ARG A 182 -18.96 -11.62 -7.71
N GLU A 183 -19.42 -12.86 -7.65
CA GLU A 183 -20.10 -13.41 -6.46
C GLU A 183 -19.14 -13.58 -5.28
N LYS A 184 -17.88 -13.92 -5.55
CA LYS A 184 -16.86 -14.11 -4.51
C LYS A 184 -16.32 -12.79 -3.93
N TYR A 185 -16.26 -11.71 -4.73
CA TYR A 185 -15.69 -10.42 -4.34
C TYR A 185 -16.65 -9.24 -4.57
N PRO A 186 -17.89 -9.29 -4.06
CA PRO A 186 -18.94 -8.33 -4.40
C PRO A 186 -18.57 -6.89 -4.03
N PHE A 187 -17.81 -6.66 -2.96
CA PHE A 187 -17.46 -5.30 -2.53
C PHE A 187 -16.42 -4.66 -3.44
N VAL A 188 -15.47 -5.42 -3.98
CA VAL A 188 -14.55 -4.94 -5.03
C VAL A 188 -15.33 -4.49 -6.26
N PHE A 189 -16.27 -5.29 -6.76
CA PHE A 189 -17.03 -4.95 -7.96
C PHE A 189 -17.93 -3.74 -7.76
N LYS A 190 -18.57 -3.60 -6.59
CA LYS A 190 -19.30 -2.38 -6.26
C LYS A 190 -18.35 -1.17 -6.18
N ALA A 191 -17.15 -1.34 -5.62
CA ALA A 191 -16.16 -0.26 -5.57
C ALA A 191 -15.72 0.20 -6.97
N CYS A 192 -15.62 -0.71 -7.95
CA CYS A 192 -15.30 -0.39 -9.34
C CYS A 192 -16.27 0.64 -9.96
N LEU A 193 -17.53 0.65 -9.52
CA LEU A 193 -18.58 1.53 -10.03
C LEU A 193 -18.53 2.94 -9.43
N ILE A 194 -17.93 3.10 -8.24
CA ILE A 194 -18.01 4.34 -7.45
C ILE A 194 -16.65 5.01 -7.23
N PHE A 195 -15.54 4.28 -7.44
CA PHE A 195 -14.20 4.84 -7.32
C PHE A 195 -13.75 5.45 -8.65
N GLU A 196 -13.32 6.70 -8.57
CA GLU A 196 -12.56 7.37 -9.61
C GLU A 196 -11.09 6.99 -9.52
N SER A 197 -10.35 7.21 -10.60
CA SER A 197 -8.97 6.74 -10.71
C SER A 197 -8.14 7.58 -11.68
N VAL A 198 -6.90 7.88 -11.30
CA VAL A 198 -5.83 8.29 -12.22
C VAL A 198 -4.83 7.16 -12.32
N LEU A 199 -4.64 6.64 -13.55
CA LEU A 199 -3.67 5.60 -13.84
C LEU A 199 -2.24 6.14 -13.71
N PHE A 200 -1.34 5.31 -13.19
CA PHE A 200 0.08 5.63 -13.20
C PHE A 200 0.69 5.39 -14.59
N PRO A 201 1.73 6.15 -14.97
CA PRO A 201 2.41 5.94 -16.24
C PRO A 201 3.05 4.56 -16.31
N LYS A 202 3.02 3.94 -17.50
CA LYS A 202 3.69 2.66 -17.75
C LYS A 202 5.19 2.80 -18.03
N THR A 203 5.72 4.02 -17.97
CA THR A 203 7.05 4.39 -18.44
C THR A 203 8.17 4.23 -17.41
N PHE A 204 7.91 3.55 -16.29
CA PHE A 204 8.99 3.21 -15.35
C PHE A 204 9.89 2.13 -15.95
N GLU A 205 11.20 2.21 -15.71
CA GLU A 205 12.22 1.36 -16.36
C GLU A 205 11.95 -0.15 -16.30
N ARG A 206 11.28 -0.59 -15.24
CA ARG A 206 10.75 -1.95 -15.07
C ARG A 206 9.22 -1.88 -15.05
N PRO A 207 8.55 -1.99 -16.21
CA PRO A 207 7.11 -1.77 -16.33
C PRO A 207 6.30 -2.60 -15.32
N GLU A 208 6.71 -3.83 -15.06
CA GLU A 208 6.06 -4.76 -14.13
C GLU A 208 6.14 -4.36 -12.64
N THR A 209 6.89 -3.32 -12.30
CA THR A 209 6.99 -2.83 -10.91
C THR A 209 5.74 -2.03 -10.53
N PHE A 210 5.20 -1.25 -11.47
CA PHE A 210 4.09 -0.33 -11.24
C PHE A 210 2.99 -0.41 -12.32
N ASN A 211 3.02 -1.43 -13.19
CA ASN A 211 1.96 -1.62 -14.17
C ASN A 211 0.60 -1.72 -13.49
N ASP A 212 -0.41 -1.18 -14.16
CA ASP A 212 -1.81 -1.28 -13.73
C ASP A 212 -2.12 -0.68 -12.35
N LEU A 213 -1.17 0.08 -11.78
CA LEU A 213 -1.41 0.86 -10.58
C LEU A 213 -2.15 2.16 -10.89
N ALA A 214 -2.96 2.60 -9.93
CA ALA A 214 -3.72 3.82 -10.00
C ALA A 214 -3.81 4.46 -8.62
N PHE A 215 -3.98 5.78 -8.60
CA PHE A 215 -4.50 6.50 -7.45
C PHE A 215 -6.01 6.64 -7.57
N GLN A 216 -6.75 6.23 -6.54
CA GLN A 216 -8.19 6.00 -6.59
C GLN A 216 -8.88 6.54 -5.34
N TRP A 217 -10.07 7.11 -5.51
CA TRP A 217 -10.86 7.72 -4.43
C TRP A 217 -12.34 7.66 -4.76
N CYS A 218 -13.20 7.97 -3.78
CA CYS A 218 -14.64 7.99 -3.97
C CYS A 218 -15.24 9.33 -3.58
N GLU A 219 -16.05 9.92 -4.45
CA GLU A 219 -16.82 11.12 -4.15
C GLU A 219 -18.11 10.78 -3.39
N GLY A 220 -18.44 11.57 -2.36
CA GLY A 220 -19.66 11.37 -1.58
C GLY A 220 -20.93 11.35 -2.44
N ILE A 221 -21.03 12.29 -3.38
CA ILE A 221 -22.18 12.42 -4.30
C ILE A 221 -22.36 11.17 -5.18
N VAL A 222 -21.26 10.50 -5.54
CA VAL A 222 -21.33 9.27 -6.34
C VAL A 222 -21.74 8.12 -5.43
N ALA A 223 -21.06 7.93 -4.29
CA ALA A 223 -21.36 6.83 -3.37
C ALA A 223 -22.79 6.87 -2.82
N GLU A 224 -23.37 8.04 -2.56
CA GLU A 224 -24.75 8.20 -2.10
C GLU A 224 -25.76 7.53 -3.04
N LYS A 225 -25.55 7.63 -4.35
CA LYS A 225 -26.45 7.04 -5.36
C LYS A 225 -26.40 5.51 -5.40
N PHE A 226 -25.31 4.91 -4.92
CA PHE A 226 -25.08 3.45 -4.96
C PHE A 226 -25.28 2.77 -3.60
N LEU A 227 -25.36 3.54 -2.52
CA LEU A 227 -25.59 3.04 -1.16
C LEU A 227 -27.02 3.28 -0.65
N ALA A 228 -27.80 4.11 -1.34
CA ALA A 228 -29.25 4.24 -1.16
C ALA A 228 -29.99 3.05 -1.75
#